data_AF-A0A8X7NRV9-F1
#
_entry.id   AF-A0A8X7NRV9-F1
#
_cell.length_a   1.000
_cell.length_b   1.000
_cell.length_c   1.000
_cell.angle_alpha   90.00
_cell.angle_beta   90.00
_cell.angle_gamma   90.00
#
_symmetry.space_group_name_H-M   'P 1'
#
loop_
_entity.id
_entity.type
_entity.pdbx_description
1 polymer ?
#
loop_
_entity_poly.entity_id
_entity_poly.type
_entity_poly.pdbx_seq_one_letter_code
_entity_poly.pdbx_strand_id
1 'polypeptide(L)'
;MSKVAKNRKTYYASKFRKLLHTKLNSSKSPDLGGEFSLNRDNSDLMVHLLYISFINDLMTKSRKNSTGPGDEGEITEQRIEGVTQEVLEKYKV
;
A
#
# COMPACT_ATOMS: atom_id res chain seq x y z
N MET A 1 -24.27 3.29 -27.35
CA MET A 1 -23.71 3.75 -26.06
C MET A 1 -22.81 2.66 -25.50
N SER A 2 -21.50 2.71 -25.76
CA SER A 2 -20.54 1.80 -25.11
C SER A 2 -20.29 2.34 -23.70
N LYS A 3 -20.92 1.70 -22.71
CA LYS A 3 -20.71 2.01 -21.29
C LYS A 3 -19.25 1.74 -20.99
N VAL A 4 -18.54 2.81 -20.66
CA VAL A 4 -17.21 2.84 -20.09
C VAL A 4 -16.95 1.56 -19.28
N ALA A 5 -16.17 0.65 -19.84
CA ALA A 5 -15.44 -0.34 -19.06
C ALA A 5 -14.45 0.46 -18.22
N LYS A 6 -14.95 1.15 -17.18
CA LYS A 6 -14.12 1.83 -16.19
C LYS A 6 -13.22 0.74 -15.68
N ASN A 7 -11.92 0.85 -15.94
CA ASN A 7 -10.85 0.03 -15.39
C ASN A 7 -11.14 -0.25 -13.90
N ARG A 8 -11.90 -1.30 -13.61
CA ARG A 8 -12.17 -1.73 -12.25
C ARG A 8 -10.85 -2.32 -11.81
N LYS A 9 -10.07 -1.56 -11.03
CA LYS A 9 -8.97 -2.08 -10.22
C LYS A 9 -9.58 -3.13 -9.31
N THR A 10 -9.67 -4.36 -9.82
CA THR A 10 -10.37 -5.43 -9.14
C THR A 10 -9.39 -5.97 -8.12
N TYR A 11 -9.81 -5.96 -6.86
CA TYR A 11 -9.06 -6.56 -5.79
C TYR A 11 -8.82 -8.06 -6.09
N TYR A 12 -7.57 -8.44 -6.31
CA TYR A 12 -7.19 -9.83 -6.56
C TYR A 12 -6.92 -10.56 -5.24
N ALA A 13 -7.99 -10.91 -4.53
CA ALA A 13 -7.93 -11.52 -3.20
C ALA A 13 -6.94 -12.68 -3.08
N SER A 14 -6.96 -13.61 -4.04
CA SER A 14 -6.07 -14.79 -4.01
C SER A 14 -4.58 -14.43 -4.08
N LYS A 15 -4.20 -13.47 -4.94
CA LYS A 15 -2.81 -13.01 -5.06
C LYS A 15 -2.40 -12.20 -3.83
N PHE A 16 -3.28 -11.33 -3.36
CA PHE A 16 -3.01 -10.49 -2.19
C PHE A 16 -2.86 -11.32 -0.91
N ARG A 17 -3.77 -12.28 -0.67
CA ARG A 17 -3.68 -13.21 0.46
C ARG A 17 -2.39 -14.03 0.44
N LYS A 18 -1.98 -14.54 -0.73
CA LYS A 18 -0.70 -15.25 -0.88
C LYS A 18 0.48 -14.37 -0.50
N LEU A 19 0.55 -13.14 -1.03
CA LEU A 19 1.60 -12.19 -0.70
C LEU A 19 1.63 -11.87 0.80
N LEU A 20 0.46 -11.59 1.38
CA LEU A 20 0.32 -11.24 2.80
C LEU A 20 0.74 -12.40 3.70
N HIS A 21 0.31 -13.62 3.39
CA HIS A 21 0.74 -14.84 4.08
C HIS A 21 2.25 -15.05 3.99
N THR A 22 2.84 -14.91 2.80
CA THR A 22 4.30 -15.01 2.62
C THR A 22 5.02 -13.97 3.47
N LYS A 23 4.57 -12.72 3.49
CA LYS A 23 5.24 -11.65 4.24
C LYS A 23 5.12 -11.86 5.75
N LEU A 24 3.92 -12.15 6.25
CA LEU A 24 3.65 -12.33 7.69
C LEU A 24 4.30 -13.60 8.25
N ASN A 25 4.38 -14.68 7.48
CA ASN A 25 5.05 -15.90 7.93
C ASN A 25 6.56 -15.92 7.64
N SER A 26 7.06 -15.02 6.78
CA SER A 26 8.51 -14.82 6.60
C SER A 26 9.14 -13.97 7.72
N SER A 27 8.35 -13.09 8.36
CA SER A 27 8.77 -12.42 9.57
C SER A 27 8.72 -13.42 10.72
N LYS A 28 9.89 -13.86 11.20
CA LYS A 28 10.05 -14.53 12.49
C LYS A 28 9.76 -13.54 13.62
N SER A 29 8.54 -13.00 13.68
CA SER A 29 8.14 -12.12 14.77
C SER A 29 7.74 -13.02 15.95
N PRO A 30 8.53 -13.07 17.04
CA PRO A 30 8.21 -13.88 18.21
C PRO A 30 6.90 -13.44 18.88
N ASP A 31 6.47 -12.19 18.64
CA ASP A 31 5.27 -11.60 19.25
C ASP A 31 3.97 -11.90 18.49
N LEU A 32 4.04 -12.46 17.28
CA LEU A 32 2.85 -12.77 16.47
C LEU A 32 2.29 -14.18 16.68
N GLY A 33 2.85 -14.96 17.62
CA GLY A 33 2.17 -16.10 18.24
C GLY A 33 1.40 -17.03 17.29
N GLY A 34 2.10 -17.66 16.34
CA GLY A 34 1.56 -18.71 15.47
C GLY A 34 1.46 -18.34 13.98
N GLU A 35 1.12 -19.34 13.17
CA GLU A 35 0.93 -19.19 11.72
C GLU A 35 -0.25 -18.23 11.44
N PHE A 36 0.03 -17.11 10.76
CA PHE A 36 -0.99 -16.09 10.54
C PHE A 36 -2.05 -16.58 9.54
N SER A 37 -3.25 -16.89 10.02
CA SER A 37 -4.36 -17.35 9.18
C SER A 37 -5.31 -16.19 8.84
N LEU A 38 -5.28 -15.76 7.57
CA LEU A 38 -6.15 -14.72 6.98
C LEU A 38 -7.61 -15.14 6.79
N ASN A 39 -8.02 -16.31 7.29
CA ASN A 39 -9.34 -16.87 7.00
C ASN A 39 -10.48 -16.28 7.84
N ARG A 40 -10.20 -15.42 8.82
CA ARG A 40 -11.23 -14.72 9.60
C ARG A 40 -11.52 -13.33 9.02
N ASP A 41 -12.79 -13.16 8.63
CA ASP A 41 -13.50 -11.88 8.53
C ASP A 41 -13.00 -10.81 7.54
N ASN A 42 -12.71 -11.19 6.29
CA ASN A 42 -12.34 -10.23 5.22
C ASN A 42 -11.20 -9.26 5.63
N SER A 43 -10.36 -9.67 6.58
CA SER A 43 -9.24 -8.88 7.09
C SER A 43 -8.25 -8.51 5.98
N ASP A 44 -8.16 -9.35 4.95
CA ASP A 44 -7.43 -9.10 3.71
C ASP A 44 -7.95 -7.86 2.94
N LEU A 45 -9.25 -7.60 2.96
CA LEU A 45 -9.83 -6.37 2.39
C LEU A 45 -9.43 -5.14 3.21
N MET A 46 -9.45 -5.25 4.54
CA MET A 46 -9.06 -4.13 5.41
C MET A 46 -7.59 -3.76 5.20
N VAL A 47 -6.69 -4.76 5.18
CA VAL A 47 -5.27 -4.54 4.90
C VAL A 47 -5.09 -3.97 3.49
N HIS A 48 -5.88 -4.41 2.51
CA HIS A 48 -5.84 -3.84 1.16
C HIS A 48 -6.28 -2.36 1.12
N LEU A 49 -7.31 -1.99 1.88
CA LEU A 49 -7.76 -0.59 2.01
C LEU A 49 -6.71 0.28 2.70
N LEU A 50 -6.04 -0.22 3.73
CA LEU A 50 -4.90 0.46 4.37
C LEU A 50 -3.75 0.66 3.38
N TYR A 51 -3.43 -0.36 2.60
CA TYR A 51 -2.41 -0.25 1.54
C TYR A 51 -2.77 0.80 0.49
N ILE A 52 -4.02 0.84 0.01
CA ILE A 52 -4.47 1.88 -0.93
C ILE A 52 -4.37 3.28 -0.30
N SER A 53 -4.76 3.42 0.97
CA SER A 53 -4.69 4.69 1.69
C SER A 53 -3.26 5.18 1.84
N PHE A 54 -2.34 4.28 2.19
CA PHE A 54 -0.90 4.55 2.23
C PHE A 54 -0.38 5.04 0.88
N ILE A 55 -0.72 4.36 -0.22
CA ILE A 55 -0.28 4.76 -1.56
C ILE A 55 -0.86 6.13 -1.94
N ASN A 56 -2.12 6.41 -1.60
CA ASN A 56 -2.72 7.72 -1.87
C ASN A 56 -2.02 8.85 -1.10
N ASP A 57 -1.70 8.63 0.17
CA ASP A 57 -0.93 9.58 0.98
C ASP A 57 0.47 9.81 0.41
N LEU A 58 1.16 8.72 0.05
CA LEU A 58 2.48 8.76 -0.56
C LEU A 58 2.47 9.58 -1.85
N MET A 59 1.53 9.31 -2.75
CA MET A 59 1.38 10.05 -4.01
C MET A 59 1.03 11.51 -3.78
N THR A 60 0.15 11.80 -2.82
CA THR A 60 -0.28 13.18 -2.51
C THR A 60 0.87 14.02 -1.95
N LYS A 61 1.68 13.45 -1.04
CA LYS A 61 2.85 14.15 -0.51
C LYS A 61 3.95 14.27 -1.55
N SER A 62 4.19 13.22 -2.36
CA SER A 62 5.20 13.24 -3.42
C SER A 62 4.93 14.35 -4.45
N ARG A 63 3.66 14.59 -4.82
CA ARG A 63 3.29 15.69 -5.73
C ARG A 63 3.59 17.08 -5.18
N LYS A 64 3.53 17.24 -3.85
CA LYS A 64 3.80 18.49 -3.15
C LYS A 64 5.28 18.64 -2.78
N ASN A 65 6.05 17.56 -2.93
CA ASN A 65 7.46 17.56 -2.62
C ASN A 65 8.25 18.11 -3.83
N SER A 66 8.90 19.27 -3.66
CA SER A 66 9.78 19.85 -4.67
C SER A 66 11.23 19.35 -4.56
N THR A 67 11.50 18.41 -3.66
CA THR A 67 12.83 17.83 -3.45
C THR A 67 13.09 16.78 -4.53
N GLY A 68 13.65 17.22 -5.65
CA GLY A 68 14.01 16.35 -6.78
C GLY A 68 13.59 16.93 -8.14
N PRO A 69 14.17 16.42 -9.23
CA PRO A 69 13.84 16.83 -10.59
C PRO A 69 12.37 16.57 -10.92
N GLY A 70 11.89 17.29 -11.93
CA GLY A 70 10.54 17.16 -12.48
C GLY A 70 9.72 18.45 -12.41
N ASP A 71 8.64 18.48 -13.17
CA ASP A 71 7.72 19.62 -13.21
C ASP A 71 6.80 19.67 -11.98
N GLU A 72 6.10 20.77 -11.78
CA GLU A 72 5.15 20.92 -10.67
C GLU A 72 4.08 19.81 -10.72
N GLY A 73 3.93 19.08 -9.61
CA GLY A 73 2.99 17.97 -9.51
C GLY A 73 3.44 16.67 -10.18
N GLU A 74 4.63 16.63 -10.80
CA GLU A 74 5.25 15.40 -11.28
C GLU A 74 5.73 14.54 -10.10
N ILE A 75 5.53 13.23 -10.21
CA ILE A 75 5.95 12.25 -9.20
C ILE A 75 7.17 11.52 -9.76
N THR A 76 8.33 11.83 -9.19
CA THR A 76 9.60 11.17 -9.47
C THR A 76 10.04 10.32 -8.27
N GLU A 77 10.97 9.40 -8.50
CA GLU A 77 11.52 8.53 -7.47
C GLU A 77 12.10 9.33 -6.29
N GLN A 78 12.90 10.37 -6.56
CA GLN A 78 13.47 11.22 -5.50
C GLN A 78 12.40 11.95 -4.68
N ARG A 79 11.31 12.39 -5.31
CA ARG A 79 10.19 13.04 -4.60
C ARG A 79 9.43 12.07 -3.72
N ILE A 80 9.29 10.81 -4.15
CA ILE A 80 8.74 9.72 -3.35
C ILE A 80 9.66 9.42 -2.17
N GLU A 81 10.97 9.22 -2.42
CA GLU A 81 11.96 8.94 -1.39
C GLU A 81 11.96 10.02 -0.30
N GLY A 82 11.93 11.30 -0.70
CA GLY A 82 11.93 12.43 0.22
C GLY A 82 10.73 12.52 1.17
N VAL A 83 9.60 11.87 0.85
CA VAL A 83 8.42 11.82 1.74
C VAL A 83 8.17 10.43 2.33
N THR A 84 8.90 9.41 1.89
CA THR A 84 8.62 8.02 2.25
C THR A 84 8.70 7.80 3.75
N GLN A 85 9.73 8.33 4.42
CA GLN A 85 9.87 8.19 5.87
C GLN A 85 8.71 8.87 6.62
N GLU A 86 8.36 10.11 6.24
CA GLU A 86 7.26 10.86 6.85
C GLU A 86 5.92 10.14 6.71
N VAL A 87 5.67 9.52 5.55
CA VAL A 87 4.46 8.73 5.32
C VAL A 87 4.52 7.43 6.13
N LEU A 88 5.64 6.72 6.15
CA LEU A 88 5.78 5.48 6.92
C LEU A 88 5.53 5.69 8.42
N GLU A 89 6.06 6.77 9.02
CA GLU A 89 5.84 7.08 10.44
C GLU A 89 4.35 7.25 10.79
N LYS A 90 3.52 7.76 9.86
CA LYS A 90 2.07 7.87 10.08
C LYS A 90 1.38 6.49 10.19
N TYR A 91 1.96 5.45 9.58
CA TYR A 91 1.40 4.10 9.52
C TYR A 91 2.14 3.09 10.40
N LYS A 92 3.23 3.50 11.06
CA LYS A 92 3.84 2.76 12.16
C LYS A 92 3.00 3.01 13.40
N VAL A 93 2.19 2.01 13.78
CA VAL A 93 1.61 1.92 15.13
C VAL A 93 2.60 1.18 16.00
#